data_AF-A0A971LEU2-F1
#
_entry.id   AF-A0A971LEU2-F1
#
_cell.length_a   1.000
_cell.length_b   1.000
_cell.length_c   1.000
_cell.angle_alpha   90.00
_cell.angle_beta   90.00
_cell.angle_gamma   90.00
#
_symmetry.space_group_name_H-M   'P 1'
#
loop_
_entity.id
_entity.type
_entity.pdbx_description
1 polymer ?
#
loop_
_entity_poly.entity_id
_entity_poly.type
_entity_poly.pdbx_seq_one_letter_code
_entity_poly.pdbx_strand_id
1 'polypeptide(L)'
;LAGSYVNAIATMTNLNIELSTPQIAIDMVGAILSYPAALFGAMGDKLLLIEEDFISSNETIRSHLLIMPEIESLQTMLESLGVA
;
A
#
# COMPACT_ATOMS: atom_id res chain seq x y z
N LEU A 1 2.57 10.97 -2.49
CA LEU A 1 2.12 10.13 -1.36
C LEU A 1 2.65 8.71 -1.50
N ALA A 2 2.17 7.89 -2.46
CA ALA A 2 2.63 6.51 -2.62
C ALA A 2 4.17 6.35 -2.64
N GLY A 3 4.88 7.19 -3.40
CA GLY A 3 6.34 7.16 -3.41
C GLY A 3 7.01 7.54 -2.09
N SER A 4 6.39 8.39 -1.28
CA SER A 4 6.89 8.75 0.05
C SER A 4 6.78 7.56 1.02
N TYR A 5 5.67 6.83 1.01
CA TYR A 5 5.52 5.59 1.81
C TYR A 5 6.48 4.51 1.35
N VAL A 6 6.58 4.29 0.04
CA VAL A 6 7.48 3.25 -0.49
C VAL A 6 8.94 3.58 -0.17
N ASN A 7 9.36 4.84 -0.27
CA ASN A 7 10.71 5.26 0.14
C ASN A 7 10.94 5.07 1.66
N ALA A 8 9.96 5.40 2.50
CA ALA A 8 10.05 5.20 3.94
C ALA A 8 10.18 3.71 4.29
N ILE A 9 9.34 2.87 3.68
CA ILE A 9 9.39 1.41 3.82
C ILE A 9 10.76 0.89 3.37
N ALA A 10 11.21 1.25 2.17
CA ALA A 10 12.51 0.85 1.63
C ALA A 10 13.66 1.23 2.57
N THR A 11 13.60 2.42 3.18
CA THR A 11 14.59 2.88 4.15
C THR A 11 14.55 2.06 5.44
N MET A 12 13.35 1.76 5.96
CA MET A 12 13.17 1.01 7.20
C MET A 12 13.55 -0.46 7.06
N THR A 13 13.27 -1.06 5.90
CA THR A 13 13.58 -2.47 5.62
C THR A 13 14.97 -2.65 4.99
N ASN A 14 15.66 -1.56 4.64
CA ASN A 14 16.90 -1.58 3.85
C ASN A 14 16.76 -2.40 2.54
N LEU A 15 15.58 -2.35 1.91
CA LEU A 15 15.28 -3.02 0.65
C LEU A 15 15.31 -2.01 -0.49
N ASN A 16 15.70 -2.45 -1.68
CA ASN A 16 15.55 -1.64 -2.89
C ASN A 16 14.16 -1.89 -3.49
N ILE A 17 13.28 -0.88 -3.43
CA ILE A 17 11.91 -0.96 -3.98
C ILE A 17 11.77 0.08 -5.09
N GLU A 18 11.64 -0.38 -6.32
CA GLU A 18 11.45 0.48 -7.49
C GLU A 18 9.97 0.70 -7.79
N LEU A 19 9.63 1.92 -8.19
CA LEU A 19 8.27 2.30 -8.55
C LEU A 19 8.13 2.41 -10.07
N SER A 20 7.07 1.79 -10.59
CA SER A 20 6.65 2.02 -11.98
C SER A 20 5.96 3.38 -12.15
N THR A 21 5.64 3.74 -13.38
CA THR A 21 4.87 4.94 -13.67
C THR A 21 3.47 4.85 -13.06
N PRO A 22 3.00 5.88 -12.33
CA PRO A 22 1.70 5.83 -11.67
C PRO A 22 0.54 5.78 -12.67
N GLN A 23 -0.52 5.08 -12.29
CA GLN A 23 -1.79 5.04 -13.03
C GLN A 23 -2.89 5.66 -12.17
N ILE A 24 -3.86 6.30 -12.83
CA ILE A 24 -4.98 6.98 -12.17
C ILE A 24 -6.28 6.43 -12.74
N ALA A 25 -7.20 6.08 -11.86
CA ALA A 25 -8.57 5.68 -12.20
C ALA A 25 -9.54 6.45 -11.28
N ILE A 26 -10.66 6.90 -11.86
CA ILE A 26 -11.72 7.60 -11.13
C ILE A 26 -13.02 6.87 -11.43
N ASP A 27 -13.55 6.20 -10.42
CA ASP A 27 -14.79 5.42 -10.50
C ASP A 27 -15.37 5.23 -9.10
N MET A 28 -16.55 4.62 -9.00
CA MET A 28 -17.07 4.08 -7.76
C MET A 28 -16.07 3.10 -7.14
N VAL A 29 -15.93 3.16 -5.81
CA VAL A 29 -14.95 2.34 -5.08
C VAL A 29 -15.05 0.85 -5.37
N GLY A 30 -16.27 0.32 -5.55
CA GLY A 30 -16.49 -1.09 -5.88
C GLY A 30 -15.90 -1.51 -7.23
N ALA A 31 -15.91 -0.62 -8.24
CA ALA A 31 -15.35 -0.89 -9.55
C ALA A 31 -13.80 -0.84 -9.54
N ILE A 32 -13.23 0.09 -8.77
CA ILE A 32 -11.76 0.15 -8.57
C ILE A 32 -11.26 -1.07 -7.80
N LEU A 33 -11.99 -1.48 -6.75
CA LEU A 33 -11.59 -2.60 -5.90
C LEU A 33 -11.91 -3.97 -6.49
N SER A 34 -12.82 -4.08 -7.47
CA SER A 34 -13.19 -5.39 -8.03
C SER A 34 -12.02 -6.11 -8.69
N TYR A 35 -11.13 -5.36 -9.36
CA TYR A 35 -9.95 -5.94 -10.00
C TYR A 35 -8.94 -6.50 -8.98
N PRO A 36 -8.40 -5.71 -8.03
CA PRO A 36 -7.50 -6.25 -7.02
C PRO A 36 -8.17 -7.28 -6.10
N ALA A 37 -9.47 -7.16 -5.80
CA ALA A 37 -10.20 -8.17 -5.03
C ALA A 37 -10.25 -9.53 -5.74
N ALA A 38 -10.39 -9.54 -7.07
CA ALA A 38 -10.32 -10.78 -7.85
C ALA A 38 -8.91 -11.41 -7.84
N LEU A 39 -7.86 -10.58 -7.80
CA LEU A 39 -6.46 -11.03 -7.69
C LEU A 39 -6.08 -11.46 -6.27
N PHE A 40 -6.70 -10.88 -5.25
CA PHE A 40 -6.41 -11.14 -3.84
C PHE A 40 -6.55 -12.61 -3.47
N GLY A 41 -7.54 -13.30 -4.06
CA GLY A 41 -7.71 -14.74 -3.86
C GLY A 41 -6.53 -15.61 -4.35
N ALA A 42 -5.65 -15.07 -5.20
CA ALA A 42 -4.49 -15.77 -5.75
C ALA A 42 -3.14 -15.28 -5.17
N MET A 43 -3.04 -14.03 -4.73
CA MET A 43 -1.75 -13.39 -4.34
C MET A 43 -1.47 -13.41 -2.82
N GLY A 44 -2.51 -13.50 -1.98
CA GLY A 44 -2.35 -13.60 -0.53
C GLY A 44 -3.59 -13.17 0.26
N ASP A 45 -3.62 -13.51 1.55
CA ASP A 45 -4.72 -13.27 2.48
C ASP A 45 -4.50 -12.04 3.39
N LYS A 46 -3.40 -11.30 3.19
CA LYS A 46 -3.01 -10.14 4.03
C LYS A 46 -2.82 -8.87 3.20
N LEU A 47 -3.48 -7.78 3.61
CA LEU A 47 -3.26 -6.44 3.07
C LEU A 47 -2.76 -5.49 4.17
N LEU A 48 -1.97 -4.51 3.76
CA LEU A 48 -1.59 -3.38 4.59
C LEU A 48 -2.53 -2.23 4.25
N LEU A 49 -3.34 -1.82 5.23
CA LEU A 49 -4.21 -0.64 5.13
C LEU A 49 -3.64 0.46 6.02
N ILE A 50 -3.38 1.62 5.44
CA ILE A 50 -2.97 2.82 6.16
C ILE A 50 -4.07 3.86 5.98
N GLU A 51 -4.67 4.29 7.09
CA GLU A 51 -5.63 5.37 7.14
C GLU A 51 -4.93 6.65 7.58
N GLU A 52 -5.21 7.74 6.87
CA GLU A 52 -4.51 9.01 6.98
C GLU A 52 -5.55 10.14 7.04
N ASP A 53 -5.40 11.07 7.98
CA ASP A 53 -6.20 12.29 8.02
C ASP A 53 -5.34 13.48 7.57
N PHE A 54 -5.68 14.04 6.40
CA PHE A 54 -5.08 15.28 5.90
C PHE A 54 -5.79 16.47 6.53
N ILE A 55 -5.07 17.21 7.37
CA ILE A 55 -5.60 18.37 8.09
C ILE A 55 -5.10 19.64 7.41
N SER A 56 -6.02 20.50 6.97
CA SER A 56 -5.72 21.82 6.41
C SER A 56 -6.67 22.86 6.96
N SER A 57 -6.16 23.79 7.76
CA SER A 57 -6.93 24.86 8.43
C SER A 57 -8.22 24.35 9.10
N ASN A 58 -9.36 24.39 8.40
CA ASN A 58 -10.68 23.98 8.89
C ASN A 58 -11.24 22.71 8.20
N GLU A 59 -10.47 22.06 7.33
CA GLU A 59 -10.88 20.86 6.61
C GLU A 59 -10.03 19.66 7.03
N THR A 60 -10.69 18.51 7.15
CA THR A 60 -10.04 17.22 7.36
C THR A 60 -10.49 16.27 6.26
N ILE A 61 -9.53 15.76 5.49
CA ILE A 61 -9.78 14.81 4.41
C ILE A 61 -9.19 13.47 4.84
N ARG A 62 -10.06 12.48 5.03
CA ARG A 62 -9.65 11.11 5.32
C ARG A 62 -9.26 10.39 4.04
N SER A 63 -8.12 9.74 4.06
CA SER A 63 -7.51 9.03 2.95
C SER A 63 -7.14 7.62 3.38
N HIS A 64 -7.11 6.71 2.41
CA HIS A 64 -6.75 5.32 2.62
C HIS A 64 -5.70 4.92 1.61
N LEU A 65 -4.63 4.29 2.06
CA LEU A 65 -3.62 3.66 1.24
C LEU A 65 -3.70 2.15 1.42
N LEU A 66 -3.83 1.43 0.32
CA LEU A 66 -3.82 -0.03 0.27
C LEU A 66 -2.50 -0.49 -0.34
N ILE A 67 -1.76 -1.33 0.38
CA ILE A 67 -0.56 -1.99 -0.12
C ILE A 67 -0.81 -3.50 -0.08
N MET A 68 -0.67 -4.15 -1.23
CA MET A 68 -0.92 -5.57 -1.42
C MET A 68 0.39 -6.24 -1.89
N PRO A 69 1.29 -6.58 -0.95
CA PRO A 69 2.49 -7.33 -1.29
C PRO A 69 2.16 -8.79 -1.56
N GLU A 70 2.97 -9.45 -2.37
CA GLU A 70 2.97 -10.92 -2.44
C GLU A 70 3.41 -11.50 -1.09
N ILE A 71 2.96 -12.72 -0.76
CA ILE A 71 3.25 -13.38 0.54
C ILE A 71 4.76 -13.41 0.83
N GLU A 72 5.58 -13.79 -0.16
CA GLU A 72 7.03 -13.89 -0.02
C GLU A 72 7.68 -12.51 0.23
N SER A 73 7.16 -11.48 -0.44
CA SER A 73 7.60 -10.10 -0.25
C SER A 73 7.24 -9.58 1.14
N LEU A 74 6.02 -9.87 1.62
CA LEU A 74 5.58 -9.48 2.96
C LEU A 74 6.46 -10.12 4.03
N GLN A 75 6.77 -11.42 3.89
CA GLN A 75 7.66 -12.12 4.81
C GLN A 75 9.05 -11.46 4.84
N THR A 76 9.64 -11.21 3.67
CA THR A 76 10.94 -10.54 3.54
C THR A 76 10.94 -9.16 4.22
N MET A 77 9.87 -8.39 4.05
CA MET A 77 9.71 -7.07 4.71
C MET A 77 9.63 -7.20 6.23
N LEU A 78 8.86 -8.15 6.77
CA LEU A 78 8.70 -8.34 8.22
C LEU A 78 9.98 -8.87 8.89
N GLU A 79 10.69 -9.78 8.23
CA GLU A 79 12.01 -10.27 8.66
C GLU A 79 13.03 -9.13 8.71
N SER A 80 13.03 -8.26 7.69
CA SER A 80 13.92 -7.09 7.63
C SER A 80 13.66 -6.08 8.76
N LEU A 81 12.44 -6.05 9.29
CA LEU A 81 12.06 -5.22 10.44
C LEU A 81 12.32 -5.90 11.80
N GLY A 82 12.75 -7.16 11.81
CA GLY A 82 13.01 -7.93 13.03
C GLY A 82 11.75 -8.34 13.78
N VAL A 83 10.61 -8.46 13.09
CA VAL A 83 9.29 -8.75 13.68
C VAL A 83 8.86 -10.21 13.45
N ALA A 84 9.51 -10.91 12.53
CA ALA A 84 9.24 -12.32 12.17
C ALA A 84 10.06 -13.31 13.02
#